data_AF-A0A7W3VVQ0-F1
#
_entry.id   AF-A0A7W3VVQ0-F1
#
_cell.length_a   1.000
_cell.length_b   1.000
_cell.length_c   1.000
_cell.angle_alpha   90.00
_cell.angle_beta   90.00
_cell.angle_gamma   90.00
#
_symmetry.space_group_name_H-M   'P 1'
#
loop_
_entity.id
_entity.type
_entity.pdbx_description
1 polymer ?
#
loop_
_entity_poly.entity_id
_entity_poly.type
_entity_poly.pdbx_seq_one_letter_code
_entity_poly.pdbx_strand_id
1 'polypeptide(L)'
;MSYTDLRDFEPEFTYTASDGSTVQVEKLGGGTVGRKYTGTWRYFLSDADGVEVTRGQDYTVGMPHTHAWVAEDIREILRLIHP
;
A
#
# COMPACT_ATOMS: atom_id res chain seq x y z
N MET A 1 -10.43 18.49 -17.65
CA MET A 1 -10.78 17.25 -16.93
C MET A 1 -9.47 16.56 -16.64
N SER A 2 -8.96 16.66 -15.42
CA SER A 2 -7.69 16.00 -15.04
C SER A 2 -7.96 14.51 -14.97
N TYR A 3 -7.43 13.76 -15.93
CA TYR A 3 -7.46 12.31 -15.94
C TYR A 3 -6.41 11.87 -14.94
N THR A 4 -6.75 11.87 -13.64
CA THR A 4 -5.93 11.18 -12.63
C THR A 4 -6.15 9.70 -12.89
N ASP A 5 -5.44 9.18 -13.89
CA ASP A 5 -5.43 7.77 -14.19
C ASP A 5 -4.82 7.09 -12.97
N LEU A 6 -5.54 6.14 -12.38
CA LEU A 6 -5.04 5.33 -11.27
C LEU A 6 -3.80 4.49 -11.68
N ARG A 7 -3.38 4.53 -12.95
CA ARG A 7 -2.10 4.03 -13.48
C ARG A 7 -0.88 4.86 -13.08
N ASP A 8 -1.03 6.15 -12.73
CA ASP A 8 0.07 6.99 -12.22
C ASP A 8 0.23 6.78 -10.71
N PHE A 9 0.39 5.52 -10.30
CA PHE A 9 0.77 5.20 -8.94
C PHE A 9 2.28 5.05 -8.90
N GLU A 10 2.97 6.06 -8.37
CA GLU A 10 4.39 5.97 -8.06
C GLU A 10 4.51 5.63 -6.57
N PRO A 11 4.71 4.36 -6.20
CA PRO A 11 4.78 3.98 -4.80
C PRO A 11 6.04 4.57 -4.16
N GLU A 12 5.86 5.17 -2.99
CA GLU A 12 6.98 5.60 -2.15
C GLU A 12 7.74 4.38 -1.61
N PHE A 13 7.04 3.25 -1.40
CA PHE A 13 7.61 2.04 -0.87
C PHE A 13 6.98 0.79 -1.48
N THR A 14 7.80 -0.23 -1.74
CA THR A 14 7.35 -1.55 -2.20
C THR A 14 7.88 -2.62 -1.26
N TYR A 15 6.99 -3.48 -0.79
CA TYR A 15 7.29 -4.65 0.02
C TYR A 15 6.98 -5.92 -0.78
N THR A 16 7.96 -6.81 -0.88
CA THR A 16 7.78 -8.13 -1.48
C THR A 16 7.85 -9.18 -0.39
N ALA A 17 6.78 -9.94 -0.28
CA ALA A 17 6.66 -11.02 0.68
C ALA A 17 7.36 -12.30 0.22
N SER A 18 7.58 -13.23 1.15
CA SER A 18 8.17 -14.54 0.86
C SER A 18 7.32 -15.45 -0.03
N ASP A 19 6.00 -15.19 -0.10
CA ASP A 19 5.08 -15.89 -1.00
C ASP A 19 5.05 -15.29 -2.42
N GLY A 20 5.83 -14.23 -2.68
CA GLY A 20 5.91 -13.56 -3.97
C GLY A 20 4.95 -12.37 -4.12
N SER A 21 3.95 -12.24 -3.25
CA SER A 21 3.02 -11.10 -3.28
C SER A 21 3.75 -9.78 -3.04
N THR A 22 3.28 -8.71 -3.68
CA THR A 22 3.87 -7.37 -3.52
C THR A 22 2.84 -6.36 -3.06
N VAL A 23 3.22 -5.58 -2.05
CA VAL A 23 2.41 -4.48 -1.53
C VAL A 23 3.17 -3.20 -1.81
N GLN A 24 2.56 -2.33 -2.58
CA GLN A 24 3.09 -1.02 -2.91
C GLN A 24 2.26 0.02 -2.16
N VAL A 25 2.91 0.96 -1.47
CA VAL A 25 2.24 1.95 -0.61
C VAL A 25 2.80 3.35 -0.81
N GLU A 26 1.92 4.33 -0.64
CA GLU A 26 2.22 5.76 -0.70
C GLU A 26 1.45 6.48 0.42
N LYS A 27 2.08 7.45 1.07
CA LYS A 27 1.39 8.35 1.97
C LYS A 27 0.65 9.41 1.16
N LEU A 28 -0.68 9.53 1.33
CA LEU A 28 -1.40 10.65 0.74
C LEU A 28 -0.92 11.97 1.34
N GLY A 29 -0.50 12.90 0.47
CA GLY A 29 0.15 14.16 0.83
C GLY A 29 1.69 14.09 0.85
N GLY A 30 2.27 12.93 0.53
CA GLY A 30 3.71 12.71 0.47
C GLY A 30 4.33 12.32 1.82
N GLY A 31 5.36 11.49 1.75
CA GLY A 31 6.10 10.98 2.88
C GLY A 31 7.52 10.53 2.49
N THR A 32 8.42 10.50 3.47
CA THR A 32 9.75 9.93 3.32
C THR A 32 9.76 8.53 3.91
N VAL A 33 10.20 7.55 3.14
CA VAL A 33 10.31 6.15 3.59
C VAL A 33 11.09 6.06 4.92
N GLY A 34 10.57 5.27 5.84
CA GLY A 34 11.15 5.06 7.18
C GLY A 34 10.75 6.11 8.23
N ARG A 35 10.06 7.19 7.83
CA ARG A 35 9.41 8.12 8.77
C ARG A 35 8.00 7.65 9.13
N LYS A 36 7.52 8.11 10.29
CA LYS A 36 6.19 7.78 10.79
C LYS A 36 5.19 8.89 10.45
N TYR A 37 4.02 8.50 9.95
CA TYR A 37 2.97 9.42 9.56
C TYR A 37 1.59 8.91 10.01
N THR A 38 0.70 9.86 10.33
CA THR A 38 -0.73 9.61 10.58
C THR A 38 -1.56 9.87 9.32
N GLY A 39 -2.81 9.38 9.30
CA GLY A 39 -3.78 9.70 8.27
C GLY A 39 -3.86 8.64 7.17
N THR A 40 -4.22 9.07 5.97
CA THR A 40 -4.61 8.17 4.88
C THR A 40 -3.45 7.76 3.99
N TRP A 41 -3.49 6.53 3.49
CA TRP A 41 -2.50 5.92 2.63
C TRP A 41 -3.17 5.32 1.40
N ARG A 42 -2.43 5.33 0.30
CA ARG A 42 -2.77 4.63 -0.92
C ARG A 42 -1.96 3.34 -1.00
N TYR A 43 -2.60 2.28 -1.47
CA TYR A 43 -1.96 0.99 -1.60
C TYR A 43 -2.41 0.25 -2.86
N PHE A 44 -1.54 -0.67 -3.27
CA PHE A 44 -1.76 -1.60 -4.36
C PHE A 44 -1.16 -2.94 -3.96
N LEU A 45 -1.98 -4.00 -3.95
CA LEU A 45 -1.55 -5.36 -3.69
C LEU A 45 -1.63 -6.16 -4.98
N SER A 46 -0.53 -6.84 -5.31
CA SER A 46 -0.49 -7.87 -6.34
C SER A 46 -0.03 -9.21 -5.80
N ASP A 47 -0.48 -10.28 -6.44
CA ASP A 47 -0.03 -11.64 -6.15
C ASP A 47 1.37 -11.92 -6.71
N ALA A 48 1.83 -13.17 -6.57
CA ALA A 48 3.15 -13.60 -7.04
C ALA A 48 3.31 -13.54 -8.57
N ASP A 49 2.22 -13.61 -9.33
CA ASP A 49 2.20 -13.50 -10.78
C ASP A 49 2.11 -12.03 -11.24
N GLY A 50 2.06 -11.09 -10.30
CA GLY A 50 1.94 -9.66 -10.55
C GLY A 50 0.51 -9.21 -10.89
N VAL A 51 -0.49 -10.08 -10.68
CA VAL A 51 -1.90 -9.76 -10.91
C VAL A 51 -2.41 -8.90 -9.76
N GLU A 52 -3.13 -7.82 -10.09
CA GLU A 52 -3.78 -6.96 -9.10
C GLU A 52 -4.80 -7.78 -8.30
N VAL A 53 -4.57 -7.91 -7.00
CA VAL A 53 -5.54 -8.49 -6.07
C VAL A 53 -6.50 -7.40 -5.62
N THR A 54 -5.95 -6.23 -5.23
CA THR A 54 -6.74 -5.10 -4.77
C THR A 54 -5.93 -3.80 -4.73
N ARG A 55 -6.62 -2.67 -4.68
CA ARG A 55 -6.03 -1.34 -4.49
C ARG A 55 -7.00 -0.43 -3.76
N GLY A 56 -6.48 0.54 -3.02
CA GLY A 56 -7.28 1.50 -2.26
C GLY A 56 -6.53 2.79 -1.98
N GLN A 57 -7.27 3.84 -1.60
CA GLN A 57 -6.72 5.17 -1.30
C GLN A 57 -7.27 5.77 -0.01
N ASP A 58 -7.94 4.96 0.79
CA ASP A 58 -8.71 5.33 1.98
C ASP A 58 -8.22 4.57 3.22
N TYR A 59 -7.12 3.82 3.12
CA TYR A 59 -6.52 3.13 4.26
C TYR A 59 -6.01 4.14 5.28
N THR A 60 -6.71 4.24 6.42
CA THR A 60 -6.46 5.28 7.42
C THR A 60 -5.97 4.66 8.71
N VAL A 61 -4.83 5.15 9.19
CA VAL A 61 -4.25 4.73 10.47
C VAL A 61 -4.50 5.75 11.56
N GLY A 62 -4.91 5.27 12.74
CA GLY A 62 -5.18 6.12 13.91
C GLY A 62 -3.93 6.57 14.68
N MET A 63 -2.77 5.94 14.43
CA MET A 63 -1.48 6.27 15.04
C MET A 63 -0.40 6.46 13.97
N PRO A 64 0.74 7.11 14.28
CA PRO A 64 1.81 7.29 13.31
C PRO A 64 2.52 5.97 12.96
N HIS A 65 2.48 5.56 11.69
CA HIS A 65 3.14 4.34 11.19
C HIS A 65 4.10 4.64 10.02
N THR A 66 5.01 3.70 9.77
CA THR A 66 5.95 3.75 8.63
C THR A 66 5.33 3.06 7.41
N HIS A 67 5.86 3.35 6.22
CA HIS A 67 5.49 2.63 4.99
C HIS A 67 5.60 1.12 5.12
N ALA A 68 6.69 0.62 5.73
CA ALA A 68 6.90 -0.81 5.92
C ALA A 68 5.83 -1.45 6.80
N TRP A 69 5.48 -0.79 7.90
CA TRP A 69 4.42 -1.27 8.79
C TRP A 69 3.06 -1.27 8.08
N VAL A 70 2.75 -0.21 7.34
CA VAL A 70 1.48 -0.11 6.59
C VAL A 70 1.40 -1.18 5.50
N ALA A 71 2.50 -1.43 4.78
CA ALA A 71 2.55 -2.48 3.76
C ALA A 71 2.34 -3.89 4.38
N GLU A 72 2.93 -4.14 5.54
CA GLU A 72 2.75 -5.41 6.26
C GLU A 72 1.33 -5.60 6.79
N ASP A 73 0.74 -4.56 7.39
CA ASP A 73 -0.63 -4.60 7.91
C ASP A 73 -1.67 -4.81 6.79
N ILE A 74 -1.51 -4.12 5.66
CA ILE A 74 -2.37 -4.29 4.48
C ILE A 74 -2.30 -5.72 3.96
N ARG A 75 -1.11 -6.30 3.88
CA ARG A 75 -0.94 -7.70 3.48
C ARG A 75 -1.66 -8.64 4.44
N GLU A 76 -1.50 -8.43 5.74
CA GLU A 76 -2.09 -9.30 6.76
C GLU A 76 -3.62 -9.25 6.73
N ILE A 77 -4.21 -8.05 6.67
CA ILE A 77 -5.66 -7.87 6.52
C ILE A 77 -6.17 -8.58 5.27
N LEU A 78 -5.46 -8.46 4.15
CA LEU A 78 -5.93 -9.01 2.88
C LEU A 78 -5.76 -10.53 2.78
N ARG A 79 -4.74 -11.11 3.43
CA ARG A 79 -4.64 -12.57 3.62
C ARG A 79 -5.83 -13.14 4.39
N LEU A 80 -6.40 -12.39 5.33
CA LEU A 80 -7.58 -12.84 6.08
C LEU A 80 -8.87 -12.80 5.25
N ILE A 81 -8.93 -11.92 4.25
CA ILE A 81 -10.10 -11.72 3.38
C ILE A 81 -10.04 -12.62 2.14
N HIS A 82 -8.84 -12.94 1.67
CA HIS A 82 -8.57 -13.80 0.51
C HIS A 82 -7.66 -14.98 0.90
N PRO A 83 -8.22 -16.05 1.54
CA PRO A 83 -7.47 -17.23 1.94
C PRO A 83 -7.05 -18.14 0.77
#